data_AF-A0A9D8BJ10-F1
#
_entry.id   AF-A0A9D8BJ10-F1
#
_cell.length_a   1.000
_cell.length_b   1.000
_cell.length_c   1.000
_cell.angle_alpha   90.00
_cell.angle_beta   90.00
_cell.angle_gamma   90.00
#
_symmetry.space_group_name_H-M   'P 1'
#
loop_
_entity.id
_entity.type
_entity.pdbx_description
1 polymer ?
#
loop_
_entity_poly.entity_id
_entity_poly.type
_entity_poly.pdbx_seq_one_letter_code
_entity_poly.pdbx_strand_id
1 'polypeptide(L)' 'MTTPLHIPIGTAFLEGILSLPKISKGLVLFAHGSGSSRFSPRNGFVAEYLQKSGLGT' A
#
# COMPACT_ATOMS: atom_id res chain seq x y z
N MET A 1 -9.93 6.17 1.90
CA MET A 1 -10.02 5.28 3.08
C MET A 1 -9.09 4.12 2.83
N THR A 2 -8.37 3.67 3.86
CA THR A 2 -7.51 2.50 3.77
C THR A 2 -8.27 1.24 4.19
N THR A 3 -7.96 0.11 3.55
CA THR A 3 -8.57 -1.20 3.79
C THR A 3 -7.45 -2.20 4.09
N PRO A 4 -7.47 -2.86 5.26
CA PRO A 4 -6.55 -3.97 5.54
C PRO A 4 -6.78 -5.13 4.57
N LEU A 5 -5.71 -5.77 4.12
CA LEU A 5 -5.76 -6.94 3.25
C LEU A 5 -4.93 -8.08 3.84
N HIS A 6 -5.40 -9.31 3.66
CA HIS A 6 -4.59 -10.53 3.79
C HIS A 6 -4.34 -11.08 2.39
N ILE A 7 -3.08 -11.10 1.97
CA ILE A 7 -2.68 -11.48 0.61
C ILE A 7 -2.01 -12.85 0.66
N PRO A 8 -2.58 -13.90 0.03
CA PRO A 8 -1.96 -15.21 0.02
C PRO A 8 -0.67 -15.23 -0.80
N ILE A 9 0.39 -15.85 -0.26
CA ILE A 9 1.66 -16.11 -0.97
C ILE A 9 2.16 -17.52 -0.65
N GLY A 10 1.93 -18.46 -1.58
CA GLY A 10 2.24 -19.88 -1.35
C GLY A 10 1.50 -20.41 -0.12
N THR A 11 2.24 -20.81 0.91
CA THR A 11 1.70 -21.32 2.18
C THR A 11 1.60 -20.25 3.28
N ALA A 12 1.88 -18.98 2.97
CA ALA A 12 1.86 -17.87 3.91
C ALA A 12 0.86 -16.78 3.49
N PHE A 13 0.66 -15.79 4.37
CA PHE A 13 -0.11 -14.58 4.08
C PHE A 13 0.73 -13.34 4.37
N LEU A 14 0.58 -12.32 3.53
CA LEU A 14 1.13 -10.99 3.75
C LEU A 14 0.02 -10.02 4.12
N GLU A 15 0.26 -9.27 5.18
CA GLU A 15 -0.59 -8.16 5.58
C GLU A 15 -0.37 -6.95 4.67
N GLY A 16 -1.44 -6.42 4.10
CA GLY A 16 -1.46 -5.24 3.25
C GLY A 16 -2.36 -4.14 3.80
N ILE A 17 -2.13 -2.90 3.33
CA ILE A 17 -3.02 -1.76 3.55
C ILE A 17 -3.26 -1.15 2.18
N LEU A 18 -4.49 -1.23 1.68
CA LEU A 18 -4.87 -0.74 0.37
C LEU A 18 -5.63 0.58 0.48
N SER A 19 -5.25 1.58 -0.30
CA SER A 19 -6.03 2.79 -0.55
C SER A 19 -6.34 2.88 -2.04
N LEU A 20 -7.62 2.88 -2.39
CA LEU A 20 -8.07 3.04 -3.77
C LEU A 20 -8.88 4.34 -3.92
N PRO A 21 -8.35 5.34 -4.64
CA PRO A 21 -9.16 6.48 -5.10
C PRO A 21 -10.32 6.00 -5.99
N LYS A 22 -11.45 6.73 -5.95
CA LYS A 22 -12.69 6.38 -6.69
C LYS A 22 -12.47 6.13 -8.18
N ILE A 23 -11.55 6.88 -8.79
CA ILE A 23 -11.06 6.66 -10.15
C ILE A 23 -9.54 6.54 -10.02
N SER A 24 -9.04 5.31 -9.97
CA SER A 24 -7.60 5.04 -9.90
C SER A 24 -7.04 4.82 -11.31
N LYS A 25 -5.93 5.48 -11.62
CA LYS A 25 -5.24 5.35 -12.92
C LYS A 25 -4.27 4.16 -12.96
N GLY A 26 -3.96 3.61 -11.80
CA GLY A 26 -2.99 2.53 -11.60
C GLY A 26 -2.78 2.26 -10.10
N LEU A 27 -2.00 1.23 -9.80
CA LEU A 27 -1.65 0.79 -8.44
C LEU A 27 -0.13 0.82 -8.26
N VAL A 28 0.34 1.38 -7.15
CA VAL A 28 1.75 1.38 -6.76
C VAL A 28 1.94 0.48 -5.55
N LEU A 29 2.70 -0.61 -5.72
CA LEU A 29 3.04 -1.52 -4.64
C LEU A 29 4.37 -1.12 -3.98
N PHE A 30 4.38 -0.98 -2.66
CA PHE A 30 5.59 -0.64 -1.91
C PHE A 30 6.34 -1.87 -1.42
N ALA A 31 7.62 -1.96 -1.74
CA ALA A 31 8.58 -2.83 -1.05
C ALA A 31 9.30 -2.02 0.04
N HIS A 32 9.24 -2.49 1.30
CA HIS A 32 9.91 -1.82 2.41
C HIS A 32 11.31 -2.40 2.65
N GLY A 33 12.22 -1.59 3.21
CA GLY A 33 13.56 -2.04 3.58
C GLY A 33 13.58 -2.98 4.77
N SER A 34 14.74 -3.61 5.02
CA SER A 34 14.98 -4.49 6.17
C SER A 34 14.67 -3.79 7.49
N GLY A 35 13.99 -4.51 8.41
CA GLY A 35 13.58 -3.98 9.71
C GLY A 35 12.40 -2.99 9.67
N SER A 36 11.85 -2.70 8.48
CA SER A 36 10.67 -1.88 8.32
C SER A 36 9.41 -2.73 8.10
N SER A 37 8.27 -2.09 7.84
CA SER A 37 6.98 -2.75 7.66
C SER A 37 6.04 -1.93 6.77
N ARG A 38 4.83 -2.46 6.54
CA ARG A 38 3.70 -1.72 5.93
C ARG A 38 3.30 -0.44 6.68
N PHE A 39 3.78 -0.25 7.91
CA PHE A 39 3.55 0.95 8.73
C PHE A 39 4.70 1.96 8.65
N SER A 40 5.61 1.83 7.67
CA SER A 40 6.69 2.80 7.45
C SER A 40 6.13 4.22 7.27
N PRO A 41 6.48 5.20 8.13
CA PRO A 41 6.00 6.58 7.99
C PRO A 41 6.51 7.24 6.70
N ARG A 42 7.70 6.83 6.21
CA ARG A 42 8.25 7.31 4.94
C ARG A 42 7.41 6.85 3.75
N ASN A 43 7.03 5.58 3.73
CA ASN A 43 6.20 5.05 2.65
C ASN A 43 4.76 5.56 2.77
N GLY A 44 4.25 5.75 3.99
CA GLY A 44 2.95 6.38 4.23
C GLY A 44 2.88 7.80 3.65
N PHE A 45 3.92 8.62 3.87
CA PHE A 45 4.02 9.96 3.28
C PHE A 45 3.98 9.93 1.74
N VAL A 46 4.74 9.04 1.11
CA VAL A 46 4.74 8.89 -0.35
C VAL A 46 3.37 8.40 -0.84
N ALA A 47 2.77 7.44 -0.15
CA ALA A 47 1.47 6.88 -0.50
C ALA A 47 0.38 7.95 -0.50
N GLU A 48 0.33 8.84 0.51
CA GLU A 48 -0.61 9.95 0.56
C GLU A 48 -0.48 10.89 -0.66
N TYR A 49 0.75 11.17 -1.09
CA TYR A 49 0.99 12.03 -2.26
C TYR A 49 0.53 11.36 -3.57
N LEU A 50 0.80 10.06 -3.72
CA LEU A 50 0.36 9.28 -4.88
C LEU A 50 -1.18 9.16 -4.93
N GLN A 51 -1.81 8.94 -3.78
CA GLN A 51 -3.28 8.89 -3.65
C GLN A 51 -3.94 10.21 -4.05
N LYS A 52 -3.38 11.35 -3.62
CA LYS A 52 -3.83 12.69 -4.04
C LYS A 52 -3.69 12.90 -5.56
N SER A 53 -2.77 12.19 -6.21
CA SER A 53 -2.57 12.22 -7.65
C SER A 53 -3.45 11.22 -8.43
N GLY A 54 -4.32 10.47 -7.74
CA GLY A 54 -5.25 9.50 -8.34
C GLY A 54 -4.65 8.11 -8.57
N LEU A 55 -3.58 7.74 -7.86
CA LEU A 55 -3.02 6.39 -7.86
C LEU A 55 -3.48 5.62 -6.63
N GLY A 56 -3.83 4.35 -6.81
CA GLY A 56 -3.98 3.42 -5.70
C GLY A 56 -2.63 3.07 -5.10
N THR A 57 -2.61 2.73 -3.82
CA THR A 57 -1.40 2.30 -3.10
C THR A 57 -1.72 1.16 -2.15
#